data_AF-A0A1M5N0V7-F1
#
_entry.id   AF-A0A1M5N0V7-F1
#
_cell.length_a   1.000
_cell.length_b   1.000
_cell.length_c   1.000
_cell.angle_alpha   90.00
_cell.angle_beta   90.00
_cell.angle_gamma   90.00
#
_symmetry.space_group_name_H-M   'P 1'
#
loop_
_entity.id
_entity.type
_entity.pdbx_description
1 polymer ?
#
loop_
_entity_poly.entity_id
_entity_poly.type
_entity_poly.pdbx_seq_one_letter_code
_entity_poly.pdbx_strand_id
1 'polypeptide(L)'
;MPYMQNKKIYRYTNVELLDQIKNGSSKTLVNQAQEELDKRDLSHLELNKLEEEYVKFKAYQEKRKNEPLTREEWFNFFFWSFLQPNSRWIKDNFSESEYKRFRTHGFDKKLRQVREAKIYGFIFWFIIATALIFFVLPKLGL
;
A
#
# COMPACT_ATOMS: atom_id res chain seq x y z
N MET A 1 -13.59 -2.54 -3.66
CA MET A 1 -12.51 -1.57 -3.35
C MET A 1 -12.47 -1.31 -1.83
N PRO A 2 -11.39 -1.62 -1.09
CA PRO A 2 -11.38 -1.48 0.36
C PRO A 2 -10.80 -0.15 0.88
N TYR A 3 -10.47 0.82 0.02
CA TYR A 3 -9.84 2.08 0.44
C TYR A 3 -10.80 3.10 1.08
N MET A 4 -12.10 2.83 1.03
CA MET A 4 -13.14 3.78 1.47
C MET A 4 -13.78 3.41 2.82
N GLN A 5 -13.28 2.40 3.53
CA GLN A 5 -14.03 1.80 4.63
C GLN A 5 -14.06 2.62 5.94
N ASN A 6 -13.37 3.76 6.04
CA ASN A 6 -13.34 4.55 7.29
C ASN A 6 -13.42 6.08 7.13
N LYS A 7 -13.57 6.58 5.90
CA LYS A 7 -13.71 8.01 5.64
C LYS A 7 -15.21 8.33 5.53
N LYS A 8 -15.68 9.37 6.21
CA LYS A 8 -17.08 9.82 6.08
C LYS A 8 -17.29 10.46 4.70
N ILE A 9 -18.43 10.21 4.05
CA ILE A 9 -18.71 10.61 2.66
C ILE A 9 -18.51 12.11 2.41
N TYR A 10 -18.93 12.99 3.32
CA TYR A 10 -18.74 14.44 3.19
C TYR A 10 -17.28 14.89 3.11
N ARG A 11 -16.32 14.03 3.51
CA ARG A 11 -14.88 14.33 3.41
C ARG A 11 -14.29 13.96 2.05
N TYR A 12 -15.08 13.34 1.17
CA TYR A 12 -14.58 12.85 -0.10
C TYR A 12 -14.31 14.01 -1.04
N THR A 13 -13.25 13.90 -1.82
CA THR A 13 -13.01 14.79 -2.97
C THR A 13 -14.03 14.50 -4.07
N ASN A 14 -14.21 15.43 -5.00
CA ASN A 14 -15.16 15.24 -6.11
C ASN A 14 -14.82 13.95 -6.90
N VAL A 15 -13.54 13.69 -7.13
CA VAL A 15 -13.06 12.51 -7.85
C VAL A 15 -13.34 11.21 -7.08
N GLU A 16 -13.19 11.22 -5.75
CA GLU A 16 -13.53 10.05 -4.92
C GLU A 16 -15.04 9.80 -4.87
N LEU A 17 -15.86 10.85 -4.83
CA LEU A 17 -17.32 10.73 -4.96
C LEU A 17 -17.69 10.12 -6.30
N LEU A 18 -17.10 10.60 -7.40
CA LEU A 18 -17.35 10.08 -8.73
C LEU A 18 -16.90 8.63 -8.90
N ASP A 19 -15.76 8.23 -8.32
CA ASP A 19 -15.32 6.83 -8.28
C ASP A 19 -16.30 5.94 -7.49
N GLN A 20 -16.81 6.44 -6.36
CA GLN A 20 -17.81 5.72 -5.57
C GLN A 20 -19.15 5.59 -6.30
N ILE A 21 -19.58 6.62 -7.04
CA ILE A 21 -20.81 6.59 -7.84
C ILE A 21 -20.69 5.57 -8.98
N LYS A 22 -19.56 5.57 -9.70
CA LYS A 22 -19.35 4.71 -10.87
C LYS A 22 -19.02 3.25 -10.52
N ASN A 23 -18.25 3.01 -9.46
CA ASN A 23 -17.70 1.69 -9.13
C ASN A 23 -18.17 1.14 -7.78
N GLY A 24 -19.02 1.87 -7.06
CA GLY A 24 -19.50 1.48 -5.73
C GLY A 24 -20.42 0.27 -5.77
N SER A 25 -20.18 -0.70 -4.88
CA SER A 25 -21.00 -1.92 -4.81
C SER A 25 -22.26 -1.77 -3.94
N SER A 26 -22.29 -0.78 -3.03
CA SER A 26 -23.41 -0.54 -2.12
C SER A 26 -24.28 0.60 -2.64
N LYS A 27 -25.55 0.29 -2.93
CA LYS A 27 -26.53 1.27 -3.42
C LYS A 27 -26.70 2.45 -2.46
N THR A 28 -26.70 2.20 -1.15
CA THR A 28 -26.80 3.26 -0.13
C THR A 28 -25.61 4.21 -0.20
N LEU A 29 -24.39 3.69 -0.32
CA LEU A 29 -23.19 4.53 -0.40
C LEU A 29 -23.11 5.29 -1.73
N VAL A 30 -23.58 4.68 -2.82
CA VAL A 30 -23.69 5.35 -4.14
C VAL A 30 -24.65 6.52 -4.05
N ASN A 31 -25.84 6.31 -3.48
CA ASN A 31 -26.82 7.38 -3.31
C ASN A 31 -26.29 8.51 -2.43
N GLN A 32 -25.66 8.19 -1.31
CA GLN A 32 -25.05 9.20 -0.43
C GLN A 32 -23.92 9.98 -1.12
N ALA A 33 -23.12 9.31 -1.96
CA ALA A 33 -22.08 9.98 -2.73
C ALA A 33 -22.67 10.90 -3.81
N GLN A 34 -23.76 10.48 -4.46
CA GLN A 34 -24.49 11.30 -5.43
C GLN A 34 -25.08 12.54 -4.77
N GLU A 35 -25.82 12.38 -3.66
CA GLU A 35 -26.38 13.49 -2.90
C GLU A 35 -25.32 14.49 -2.45
N GLU A 36 -24.15 14.00 -2.02
CA GLU A 36 -23.05 14.86 -1.60
C GLU A 36 -22.38 15.59 -2.78
N LEU A 37 -22.33 14.98 -3.96
CA LEU A 37 -21.82 15.62 -5.17
C LEU A 37 -22.80 16.68 -5.69
N ASP A 38 -24.11 16.38 -5.67
CA ASP A 38 -25.17 17.29 -6.10
C ASP A 38 -25.23 18.54 -5.22
N LYS A 39 -25.00 18.40 -3.90
CA LYS A 39 -24.88 19.54 -2.97
C LYS A 39 -23.75 20.52 -3.29
N ARG A 40 -22.75 20.10 -4.08
CA ARG A 40 -21.63 20.97 -4.45
C ARG A 40 -21.96 21.89 -5.62
N ASP A 41 -23.13 21.72 -6.23
CA ASP A 41 -23.69 22.59 -7.27
C ASP A 41 -22.67 22.95 -8.36
N LEU A 42 -21.98 21.92 -8.87
CA LEU A 42 -20.91 22.09 -9.85
C LEU A 42 -21.50 22.54 -11.19
N SER A 43 -20.92 23.57 -11.79
CA SER A 43 -21.28 24.00 -13.14
C SER A 43 -20.96 22.92 -14.18
N HIS A 44 -21.61 23.01 -15.35
CA HIS A 44 -21.35 22.06 -16.45
C HIS A 44 -19.87 22.01 -16.87
N LEU A 45 -19.17 23.15 -16.82
CA LEU A 45 -17.73 23.22 -17.09
C LEU A 45 -16.91 22.48 -16.02
N GLU A 46 -17.30 22.57 -14.75
CA GLU A 46 -16.63 21.88 -13.65
C GLU A 46 -16.91 20.38 -13.66
N LEU A 47 -18.12 19.96 -14.04
CA LEU A 47 -18.45 18.54 -14.23
C LEU A 47 -17.59 17.91 -15.34
N ASN A 48 -17.40 18.62 -16.45
CA ASN A 48 -16.50 18.15 -17.52
C ASN A 48 -15.05 18.03 -17.04
N LYS A 49 -14.54 19.03 -16.30
CA LYS A 49 -13.20 18.96 -15.71
C LYS A 49 -13.06 17.81 -14.71
N LEU A 50 -14.10 17.57 -13.91
CA LEU A 50 -14.13 16.48 -12.95
C LEU A 50 -14.02 15.10 -13.63
N GLU A 51 -14.71 14.92 -14.76
CA GLU A 51 -14.58 13.71 -15.57
C GLU A 51 -13.16 13.51 -16.09
N GLU A 52 -12.51 14.57 -16.58
CA GLU A 52 -11.10 14.52 -16.99
C GLU A 52 -10.16 14.16 -15.82
N GLU A 53 -10.37 14.77 -14.66
CA GLU A 53 -9.62 14.46 -13.43
C GLU A 53 -9.83 13.01 -12.99
N TYR A 54 -11.05 12.49 -13.12
CA TYR A 54 -11.37 11.11 -12.81
C TYR A 54 -10.63 10.14 -13.73
N VAL A 55 -10.57 10.41 -15.03
CA VAL A 55 -9.77 9.59 -15.98
C VAL A 55 -8.30 9.58 -15.57
N LYS A 56 -7.71 10.74 -15.27
CA LYS A 56 -6.31 10.83 -14.79
C LYS A 56 -6.12 10.05 -13.49
N PHE A 57 -7.04 10.17 -12.54
CA PHE A 57 -7.01 9.46 -11.27
C PHE A 57 -7.00 7.94 -11.47
N LYS A 58 -7.85 7.39 -12.35
CA LYS A 58 -7.82 5.95 -12.68
C LYS A 58 -6.51 5.53 -13.33
N ALA A 59 -6.00 6.33 -14.26
CA ALA A 59 -4.71 6.06 -14.88
C ALA A 59 -3.56 6.03 -13.85
N TYR A 60 -3.54 6.97 -12.89
CA TYR A 60 -2.56 6.97 -11.80
C TYR A 60 -2.71 5.77 -10.86
N GLN A 61 -3.94 5.36 -10.53
CA GLN A 61 -4.18 4.16 -9.73
C GLN A 61 -3.61 2.91 -10.42
N GLU A 62 -3.93 2.71 -11.70
CA GLU A 62 -3.43 1.58 -12.47
C GLU A 62 -1.90 1.61 -12.62
N LYS A 63 -1.32 2.80 -12.85
CA LYS A 63 0.13 2.95 -12.88
C LYS A 63 0.76 2.52 -11.56
N ARG A 64 0.23 2.96 -10.42
CA ARG A 64 0.74 2.63 -9.08
C ARG A 64 0.63 1.13 -8.76
N LYS A 65 -0.45 0.46 -9.19
CA LYS A 65 -0.60 -1.00 -9.02
C LYS A 65 0.49 -1.80 -9.72
N ASN A 66 0.94 -1.30 -10.87
CA ASN A 66 1.93 -1.95 -11.73
C ASN A 66 3.36 -1.48 -11.47
N GLU A 67 3.54 -0.51 -10.57
CA GLU A 67 4.84 0.01 -10.20
C GLU A 67 5.58 -1.00 -9.31
N PRO A 68 6.88 -1.28 -9.58
CA PRO A 68 7.67 -2.12 -8.68
C PRO A 68 7.87 -1.42 -7.32
N LEU A 69 8.37 -2.18 -6.35
CA LEU A 69 8.93 -1.61 -5.13
C LEU A 69 10.03 -0.62 -5.49
N THR A 70 10.06 0.49 -4.76
CA THR A 70 11.21 1.38 -4.81
C THR A 70 12.43 0.66 -4.21
N ARG A 71 13.63 1.15 -4.54
CA ARG A 71 14.86 0.60 -3.98
C ARG A 71 14.86 0.64 -2.45
N GLU A 72 14.39 1.74 -1.87
CA GLU A 72 14.27 1.92 -0.42
C GLU A 72 13.27 0.95 0.21
N GLU A 73 12.07 0.81 -0.38
CA GLU A 73 11.08 -0.19 0.06
C GLU A 73 11.70 -1.59 0.05
N TRP A 74 12.36 -1.96 -1.06
CA TRP A 74 12.99 -3.27 -1.22
C TRP A 74 14.06 -3.51 -0.15
N PHE A 75 14.97 -2.56 0.06
CA PHE A 75 16.01 -2.65 1.09
C PHE A 75 15.42 -2.77 2.50
N ASN A 76 14.35 -2.03 2.78
CA ASN A 76 13.69 -2.11 4.07
C ASN A 76 13.12 -3.51 4.33
N PHE A 77 12.47 -4.11 3.33
CA PHE A 77 11.97 -5.48 3.46
C PHE A 77 13.09 -6.51 3.54
N PHE A 78 14.21 -6.29 2.85
CA PHE A 78 15.37 -7.19 2.89
C PHE A 78 16.06 -7.21 4.27
N PHE A 79 16.37 -6.04 4.83
CA PHE A 79 17.12 -5.95 6.09
C PHE A 79 16.24 -6.02 7.34
N TRP A 80 15.16 -5.24 7.39
CA TRP A 80 14.41 -5.04 8.64
C TRP A 80 13.47 -6.18 8.99
N SER A 81 13.05 -6.99 8.00
CA SER A 81 12.18 -8.15 8.26
C SER A 81 12.81 -9.17 9.21
N PHE A 82 14.14 -9.15 9.38
CA PHE A 82 14.87 -10.04 10.28
C PHE A 82 15.35 -9.35 11.56
N LEU A 83 15.66 -8.05 11.47
CA LEU A 83 16.19 -7.25 12.60
C LEU A 83 15.09 -6.71 13.53
N GLN A 84 13.86 -6.58 13.06
CA GLN A 84 12.74 -6.14 13.90
C GLN A 84 12.10 -7.36 14.56
N PRO A 85 12.24 -7.55 15.89
CA PRO A 85 11.54 -8.63 16.56
C PRO A 85 10.03 -8.44 16.37
N ASN A 86 9.32 -9.54 16.08
CA ASN A 86 7.86 -9.63 16.14
C ASN A 86 7.38 -9.51 17.60
N SER A 87 7.71 -8.39 18.23
CA SER A 87 7.23 -8.04 19.54
C SER A 87 5.78 -7.64 19.40
N ARG A 88 4.86 -8.38 20.06
CA ARG A 88 3.46 -7.98 20.22
C ARG A 88 3.29 -6.59 20.88
N TRP A 89 4.38 -6.02 21.41
CA TRP A 89 4.42 -4.71 22.07
C TRP A 89 4.84 -3.56 21.16
N ILE A 90 5.47 -3.83 20.01
CA ILE A 90 5.80 -2.80 19.01
C ILE A 90 4.59 -2.71 18.08
N LYS A 91 3.76 -1.68 18.30
CA LYS A 91 2.51 -1.48 17.56
C LYS A 91 2.68 -1.15 16.08
N ASP A 92 3.90 -0.78 15.65
CA ASP A 92 4.14 -0.26 14.30
C ASP A 92 5.41 -0.84 13.68
N ASN A 93 5.34 -2.10 13.26
CA ASN A 93 6.37 -2.67 12.41
C ASN A 93 6.16 -2.13 10.99
N PHE A 94 7.06 -1.26 10.51
CA PHE A 94 7.01 -0.64 9.19
C PHE A 94 6.77 -1.67 8.07
N SER A 95 7.45 -2.81 8.11
CA SER A 95 7.23 -3.89 7.15
C SER A 95 5.78 -4.41 7.16
N GLU A 96 5.17 -4.54 8.33
CA GLU A 96 3.82 -5.11 8.45
C GLU A 96 2.74 -4.11 8.01
N SER A 97 2.90 -2.84 8.37
CA SER A 97 2.00 -1.76 7.97
C SER A 97 2.06 -1.49 6.46
N GLU A 98 3.27 -1.49 5.88
CA GLU A 98 3.49 -1.40 4.42
C GLU A 98 2.90 -2.61 3.67
N TYR A 99 3.16 -3.83 4.17
CA TYR A 99 2.62 -5.05 3.56
C TYR A 99 1.08 -5.07 3.60
N LYS A 100 0.49 -4.69 4.73
CA LYS A 100 -0.97 -4.57 4.88
C LYS A 100 -1.53 -3.52 3.92
N ARG A 101 -0.86 -2.38 3.76
CA ARG A 101 -1.25 -1.34 2.79
C ARG A 101 -1.26 -1.91 1.37
N PHE A 102 -0.20 -2.58 0.93
CA PHE A 102 -0.15 -3.17 -0.40
C PHE A 102 -1.27 -4.18 -0.64
N ARG A 103 -1.59 -5.00 0.37
CA ARG A 103 -2.72 -5.94 0.32
C ARG A 103 -4.07 -5.24 0.23
N THR A 104 -4.31 -4.22 1.04
CA THR A 104 -5.56 -3.45 1.01
C THR A 104 -5.75 -2.72 -0.32
N HIS A 105 -4.67 -2.30 -0.96
CA HIS A 105 -4.70 -1.57 -2.23
C HIS A 105 -4.62 -2.45 -3.48
N GLY A 106 -4.46 -3.77 -3.34
CA GLY A 106 -4.34 -4.69 -4.48
C GLY A 106 -3.05 -4.47 -5.29
N PHE A 107 -1.95 -4.11 -4.61
CA PHE A 107 -0.64 -3.96 -5.24
C PHE A 107 0.07 -5.32 -5.34
N ASP A 108 -0.51 -6.23 -6.12
CA ASP A 108 -0.07 -7.64 -6.18
C ASP A 108 1.39 -7.80 -6.63
N LYS A 109 1.84 -6.95 -7.56
CA LYS A 109 3.24 -6.92 -8.01
C LYS A 109 4.19 -6.57 -6.86
N LYS A 110 3.87 -5.53 -6.08
CA LYS A 110 4.65 -5.14 -4.90
C LYS A 110 4.62 -6.24 -3.84
N LEU A 111 3.47 -6.87 -3.59
CA LEU A 111 3.36 -7.99 -2.64
C LEU A 111 4.28 -9.16 -3.02
N ARG A 112 4.36 -9.50 -4.31
CA ARG A 112 5.29 -10.53 -4.80
C ARG A 112 6.75 -10.14 -4.54
N GLN A 113 7.11 -8.90 -4.87
CA GLN A 113 8.48 -8.42 -4.65
C GLN A 113 8.86 -8.30 -3.17
N VAL A 114 7.90 -8.01 -2.28
CA VAL A 114 8.13 -8.06 -0.83
C VAL A 114 8.49 -9.48 -0.39
N ARG A 115 7.80 -10.49 -0.91
CA ARG A 115 8.10 -11.90 -0.61
C ARG A 115 9.50 -12.29 -1.08
N GLU A 116 9.86 -11.90 -2.30
CA GLU A 116 11.20 -12.11 -2.85
C GLU A 116 12.28 -11.43 -1.99
N ALA A 117 12.10 -10.15 -1.64
CA ALA A 117 13.04 -9.40 -0.79
C ALA A 117 13.23 -10.06 0.58
N LYS A 118 12.14 -10.55 1.20
CA LYS A 118 12.19 -11.28 2.47
C LYS A 118 12.97 -12.60 2.37
N ILE A 119 12.76 -13.37 1.30
CA ILE A 119 13.49 -14.63 1.07
C ILE A 119 14.98 -14.35 0.86
N TYR A 120 15.32 -13.36 0.04
CA TYR A 120 16.72 -12.98 -0.18
C TYR A 120 17.39 -12.47 1.10
N GLY A 121 16.67 -11.65 1.89
CA GLY A 121 17.15 -11.20 3.20
C GLY A 121 17.41 -12.35 4.15
N PHE A 122 16.51 -13.34 4.19
CA PHE A 122 16.70 -14.54 5.01
C PHE A 122 17.95 -15.33 4.61
N ILE A 123 18.13 -15.59 3.30
CA ILE A 123 19.32 -16.30 2.79
C ILE A 123 20.60 -15.53 3.14
N PHE A 124 20.59 -14.20 2.97
CA PHE A 124 21.72 -13.34 3.28
C PHE A 124 22.12 -13.40 4.76
N TRP A 125 21.15 -13.25 5.67
CA TRP A 125 21.40 -13.33 7.11
C TRP A 125 21.82 -14.72 7.55
N PHE A 126 21.28 -15.78 6.94
CA PHE A 126 21.71 -17.15 7.19
C PHE A 126 23.19 -17.35 6.84
N ILE A 127 23.63 -16.89 5.66
CA ILE A 127 25.04 -16.96 5.24
C ILE A 127 25.94 -16.19 6.21
N ILE A 128 25.55 -14.98 6.61
CA ILE A 128 26.30 -14.18 7.59
C ILE A 128 26.42 -14.93 8.92
N ALA A 129 25.31 -15.45 9.44
CA ALA A 129 25.31 -16.18 10.71
C ALA A 129 26.21 -17.41 10.65
N THR A 130 26.13 -18.20 9.57
CA THR A 130 27.04 -19.33 9.34
C THR A 130 28.50 -18.88 9.29
N ALA A 131 28.81 -17.81 8.56
CA ALA A 131 30.18 -17.31 8.47
C ALA A 131 30.73 -16.86 9.84
N LEU A 132 29.91 -16.17 10.64
CA LEU A 132 30.27 -15.75 12.00
C LEU A 132 30.57 -16.96 12.90
N ILE A 133 29.72 -17.99 12.83
CA ILE A 133 29.86 -19.18 13.67
C ILE A 133 31.12 -19.98 13.33
N PHE A 134 31.41 -20.19 12.04
CA PHE A 134 32.49 -21.07 11.62
C PHE A 134 33.86 -20.38 11.47
N PHE A 135 33.89 -19.09 11.19
CA PHE A 135 35.16 -18.39 10.90
C PHE A 135 35.55 -17.33 11.93
N VAL A 136 34.58 -16.77 12.67
CA VAL A 136 34.83 -15.64 13.58
C VAL A 136 34.84 -16.10 15.03
N LEU A 137 33.82 -16.84 15.49
CA LEU A 137 33.75 -17.33 16.88
C LEU A 137 34.96 -18.21 17.29
N PRO A 138 35.44 -19.16 16.47
CA PRO A 138 36.58 -20.01 16.86
C PRO A 138 37.89 -19.22 16.97
N LYS A 139 38.02 -18.10 16.24
CA LYS A 139 39.18 -17.20 16.34
C LYS A 139 39.11 -16.29 17.57
N LEU A 140 37.95 -16.14 18.18
CA LEU A 140 37.73 -15.37 19.40
C LEU A 140 37.86 -16.22 20.67
N GLY A 141 38.12 -17.53 20.56
CA GLY A 141 38.30 -18.43 21.70
C GLY A 141 37.00 -18.79 22.43
N LEU A 142 35.84 -18.63 21.76
CA LEU A 142 34.52 -19.05 22.21
C LEU A 142 34.16 -20.44 21.67
#